data_AF-A0A510XTY0-F1
#
_entry.id   AF-A0A510XTY0-F1
#
_cell.length_a   1.000
_cell.length_b   1.000
_cell.length_c   1.000
_cell.angle_alpha   90.00
_cell.angle_beta   90.00
_cell.angle_gamma   90.00
#
_symmetry.space_group_name_H-M   'P 1'
#
loop_
_entity.id
_entity.type
_entity.pdbx_description
1 polymer ?
#
loop_
_entity_poly.entity_id
_entity_poly.type
_entity_poly.pdbx_seq_one_letter_code
_entity_poly.pdbx_strand_id
1 'polypeptide(L)' 'MNFKQYVNSLRVACAKELLLARPNTSIDDIAEQSGFSAPSTFYNAFKQQTGLTPNKYRALNL' A
#
# COMPACT_ATOMS: atom_id res chain seq x y z
N MET A 1 13.72 -13.75 -2.57
CA MET A 1 12.75 -13.04 -1.70
C MET A 1 13.33 -13.03 -0.29
N ASN A 2 13.66 -11.86 0.26
CA ASN A 2 14.20 -11.76 1.63
C ASN A 2 13.07 -11.41 2.63
N PHE A 3 13.29 -11.63 3.92
CA PHE A 3 12.29 -11.42 4.99
C PHE A 3 11.60 -10.05 4.90
N LYS A 4 12.36 -8.97 4.68
CA LYS A 4 11.80 -7.61 4.49
C LYS A 4 10.85 -7.51 3.30
N GLN A 5 11.17 -8.17 2.19
CA GLN A 5 10.31 -8.18 1.00
C GLN A 5 9.03 -8.98 1.24
N TYR A 6 9.13 -10.09 1.97
CA TYR A 6 7.97 -10.87 2.37
C TYR A 6 7.03 -10.08 3.28
N VAL A 7 7.55 -9.46 4.34
CA VAL A 7 6.75 -8.58 5.22
C VAL A 7 6.11 -7.45 4.43
N ASN A 8 6.86 -6.77 3.56
CA ASN A 8 6.30 -5.71 2.72
C ASN A 8 5.21 -6.20 1.77
N SER A 9 5.30 -7.43 1.24
CA SER A 9 4.24 -7.99 0.40
C SER A 9 2.93 -8.18 1.16
N LEU A 10 3.01 -8.66 2.42
CA LEU A 10 1.84 -8.79 3.29
C LEU A 10 1.22 -7.42 3.63
N ARG A 11 2.06 -6.45 3.97
CA ARG A 11 1.60 -5.07 4.24
C ARG A 11 0.95 -4.43 3.01
N VAL A 12 1.52 -4.62 1.82
CA VAL A 12 0.92 -4.13 0.56
C VAL A 12 -0.41 -4.82 0.28
N ALA A 13 -0.54 -6.12 0.54
CA ALA A 13 -1.81 -6.83 0.39
C ALA A 13 -2.90 -6.21 1.29
N CYS A 14 -2.60 -5.97 2.57
CA CYS A 14 -3.50 -5.27 3.49
C CYS A 14 -3.84 -3.85 3.01
N ALA A 15 -2.84 -3.10 2.53
CA ALA A 15 -3.06 -1.74 2.01
C ALA A 15 -4.03 -1.72 0.82
N LYS A 16 -3.97 -2.71 -0.08
CA LYS A 16 -4.93 -2.80 -1.21
C LYS A 16 -6.36 -2.94 -0.72
N GLU A 17 -6.61 -3.82 0.25
CA GLU A 17 -7.94 -4.02 0.83
C GLU A 17 -8.45 -2.74 1.50
N LEU A 18 -7.59 -2.07 2.28
CA LEU A 18 -7.95 -0.82 2.94
C LEU A 18 -8.25 0.31 1.95
N LEU A 19 -7.51 0.42 0.84
CA LEU A 19 -7.74 1.43 -0.20
C LEU A 19 -9.14 1.31 -0.83
N LEU A 20 -9.63 0.09 -1.01
CA LEU A 20 -10.95 -0.19 -1.60
C LEU A 20 -12.06 -0.09 -0.56
N ALA A 21 -11.82 -0.58 0.65
CA ALA A 21 -12.80 -0.53 1.73
C ALA A 21 -13.02 0.89 2.28
N ARG A 22 -12.02 1.78 2.18
CA ARG A 22 -12.04 3.13 2.75
C ARG A 22 -11.60 4.19 1.72
N PRO A 23 -12.44 4.48 0.71
CA PRO A 23 -12.07 5.37 -0.41
C PRO A 23 -11.69 6.80 0.04
N ASN A 24 -12.29 7.27 1.14
CA ASN A 24 -12.10 8.63 1.66
C ASN A 24 -10.90 8.77 2.62
N THR A 25 -10.23 7.66 2.98
CA THR A 25 -9.06 7.71 3.87
C THR A 25 -7.83 8.19 3.09
N SER A 26 -6.96 8.96 3.75
CA SER A 26 -5.73 9.44 3.13
C SER A 26 -4.77 8.28 2.83
N ILE A 27 -3.93 8.42 1.81
CA ILE A 27 -2.95 7.38 1.48
C ILE A 27 -1.93 7.18 2.61
N ASP A 28 -1.58 8.24 3.33
CA ASP A 28 -0.66 8.21 4.45
C ASP A 28 -1.24 7.46 5.66
N ASP A 29 -2.52 7.67 5.99
CA ASP A 29 -3.24 6.88 7.00
C ASP A 29 -3.29 5.40 6.63
N ILE A 30 -3.52 5.08 5.35
CA ILE A 30 -3.53 3.69 4.87
C ILE A 30 -2.13 3.09 4.98
N ALA A 31 -1.08 3.84 4.69
CA ALA A 31 0.30 3.39 4.84
C ALA A 31 0.62 3.06 6.30
N GLU A 32 0.22 3.92 7.23
CA GLU A 32 0.39 3.70 8.67
C GLU A 32 -0.39 2.47 9.15
N GLN A 33 -1.67 2.36 8.80
CA GLN A 33 -2.53 1.24 9.20
C GLN A 33 -2.10 -0.10 8.60
N SER A 34 -1.50 -0.08 7.41
CA SER A 34 -0.90 -1.28 6.80
C SER A 34 0.49 -1.61 7.36
N GLY A 35 0.99 -0.84 8.34
CA GLY A 35 2.21 -1.14 9.08
C GLY A 35 3.49 -0.58 8.47
N PHE A 36 3.41 0.44 7.61
CA PHE A 36 4.58 1.17 7.12
C PHE A 36 4.89 2.36 8.02
N SER A 37 6.12 2.41 8.54
CA SER A 37 6.60 3.52 9.37
C SER A 37 7.02 4.75 8.55
N ALA A 38 7.13 4.63 7.22
CA ALA A 38 7.57 5.72 6.34
C ALA A 38 6.81 5.69 5.02
N PRO A 39 6.19 6.81 4.59
CA PRO A 39 5.45 6.89 3.32
C PRO A 39 6.30 6.51 2.11
N SER A 40 7.56 6.95 2.04
CA SER A 40 8.47 6.63 0.93
C SER A 40 8.67 5.11 0.75
N THR A 41 8.75 4.37 1.85
CA THR A 41 8.88 2.90 1.82
C THR A 41 7.60 2.25 1.33
N PHE A 42 6.44 2.76 1.78
CA PHE A 42 5.14 2.32 1.30
C PHE A 42 4.97 2.53 -0.20
N TYR A 43 5.18 3.75 -0.70
CA TYR A 43 5.03 4.07 -2.12
C TYR A 43 5.93 3.19 -3.00
N ASN A 44 7.19 2.99 -2.59
CA ASN A 44 8.13 2.13 -3.32
C ASN A 44 7.71 0.65 -3.30
N ALA A 45 7.33 0.11 -2.13
CA ALA A 45 6.91 -1.27 -1.99
C ALA A 45 5.61 -1.54 -2.76
N PHE A 46 4.63 -0.62 -2.65
CA PHE A 46 3.35 -0.71 -3.34
C PHE A 46 3.55 -0.67 -4.86
N LYS A 47 4.38 0.25 -5.37
CA LYS A 47 4.69 0.33 -6.80
C LYS A 47 5.45 -0.89 -7.30
N GLN A 48 6.41 -1.42 -6.54
CA GLN A 48 7.11 -2.65 -6.92
C GLN A 48 6.17 -3.86 -7.00
N GLN A 49 5.19 -3.96 -6.10
CA GLN A 49 4.27 -5.09 -6.03
C GLN A 49 3.08 -4.98 -6.99
N THR A 50 2.66 -3.77 -7.34
CA THR A 50 1.42 -3.53 -8.12
C THR A 50 1.66 -2.91 -9.49
N GLY A 51 2.86 -2.38 -9.75
CA GLY A 51 3.16 -1.55 -10.91
C GLY A 51 2.56 -0.13 -10.85
N LEU A 52 1.73 0.17 -9.85
CA LEU A 52 0.96 1.41 -9.74
C LEU A 52 1.29 2.16 -8.45
N THR A 53 1.03 3.47 -8.43
CA THR A 53 1.03 4.21 -7.16
C THR A 53 -0.28 3.92 -6.42
N PRO A 54 -0.30 4.01 -5.07
CA PRO A 54 -1.51 3.78 -4.26
C PRO A 54 -2.71 4.62 -4.73
N ASN A 55 -2.47 5.91 -5.05
CA ASN A 55 -3.49 6.80 -5.60
C ASN A 55 -4.05 6.33 -6.96
N LYS A 56 -3.17 5.90 -7.88
CA LYS A 56 -3.61 5.36 -9.17
C LYS A 56 -4.35 4.04 -9.01
N TYR A 57 -3.88 3.17 -8.12
CA TYR A 57 -4.53 1.90 -7.83
C TYR A 57 -5.94 2.12 -7.30
N ARG A 58 -6.12 3.04 -6.34
CA ARG A 58 -7.42 3.44 -5.82
C ARG A 58 -8.35 3.97 -6.93
N ALA A 59 -7.86 4.89 -7.76
CA ALA A 59 -8.67 5.47 -8.84
C ALA A 59 -9.08 4.47 -9.94
N LEU A 60 -8.33 3.39 -10.15
CA LEU A 60 -8.61 2.37 -11.17
C LEU A 60 -9.50 1.22 -10.68
N ASN A 61 -9.60 1.01 -9.37
CA ASN A 61 -10.29 -0.14 -8.77
C ASN A 61 -11.49 0.26 -7.89
N LEU A 62 -11.76 1.55 -7.76
CA LEU A 62 -13.05 2.09 -7.29
C LEU A 62 -14.00 2.25 -8.48
#